data_AF-A0A1E4R6B7-F1
#
_entry.id   AF-A0A1E4R6B7-F1
#
_cell.length_a   1.000
_cell.length_b   1.000
_cell.length_c   1.000
_cell.angle_alpha   90.00
_cell.angle_beta   90.00
_cell.angle_gamma   90.00
#
_symmetry.space_group_name_H-M   'P 1'
#
loop_
_entity.id
_entity.type
_entity.pdbx_description
1 polymer ?
#
loop_
_entity_poly.entity_id
_entity_poly.type
_entity_poly.pdbx_seq_one_letter_code
_entity_poly.pdbx_strand_id
1 'polypeptide(L)'
;MKNKSLLSVLVAGGILMAGCGNTEDTKKEDKSETEQTDKATQEVDLSSELSAYQQFALEQMDQFLLETEKFVNLVKTGDIEGAKAAYAPARMYFERSEPIAESFGDLDPRIDGRLADIQEEGKGEEEWSGYHKLEYALWEENTTKGYEVVADQLLADAKELHALVQTVEVTPDLMITGAVDLLNEVSTSKITGEEEIYSHTDLYDFKANIEGAEKIFEILRSKLEAKDSTLVTTLDEKFKAVDDLLAQHATADGGYVSYEELTEDHTKALAAAVNQLGEPLSQMGIILE
;
A
#
# COMPACT_ATOMS: atom_id res chain seq x y z
N MET A 1 -14.79 7.32 -36.13
CA MET A 1 -15.78 8.33 -36.55
C MET A 1 -16.05 9.23 -35.36
N LYS A 2 -15.80 10.54 -35.50
CA LYS A 2 -15.94 11.55 -34.44
C LYS A 2 -17.42 11.84 -34.18
N ASN A 3 -17.82 12.04 -32.93
CA ASN A 3 -18.89 12.96 -32.59
C ASN A 3 -18.59 13.66 -31.25
N LYS A 4 -18.29 14.95 -31.35
CA LYS A 4 -18.33 15.92 -30.25
C LYS A 4 -19.75 16.50 -30.20
N SER A 5 -20.29 16.73 -29.02
CA SER A 5 -21.39 17.67 -28.82
C SER A 5 -21.03 18.61 -27.68
N LEU A 6 -20.79 19.88 -28.05
CA LEU A 6 -20.86 21.03 -27.17
C LEU A 6 -22.31 21.50 -27.12
N LEU A 7 -22.80 21.97 -25.97
CA LEU A 7 -23.71 23.11 -25.97
C LEU A 7 -23.61 23.92 -24.68
N SER A 8 -23.59 25.23 -24.89
CA SER A 8 -23.24 26.31 -23.98
C SER A 8 -24.38 26.79 -23.07
N VAL A 9 -23.97 27.27 -21.89
CA VAL A 9 -24.34 28.50 -21.16
C VAL A 9 -25.58 29.28 -21.63
N LEU A 10 -26.47 29.60 -20.68
CA LEU A 10 -27.23 30.85 -20.68
C LEU A 10 -27.37 31.42 -19.27
N VAL A 11 -26.64 32.51 -19.03
CA VAL A 11 -26.83 33.48 -17.93
C VAL A 11 -27.80 34.54 -18.43
N ALA A 12 -28.80 34.88 -17.62
CA ALA A 12 -29.57 36.12 -17.79
C ALA A 12 -29.87 36.72 -16.41
N GLY A 13 -29.20 37.84 -16.11
CA GLY A 13 -29.56 38.75 -15.04
C GLY A 13 -30.65 39.73 -15.48
N GLY A 14 -31.34 40.33 -14.51
CA GLY A 14 -32.39 41.33 -14.76
C GLY A 14 -32.90 42.02 -13.49
N ILE A 15 -32.14 43.02 -13.05
CA ILE A 15 -32.51 44.39 -12.59
C ILE A 15 -33.72 44.61 -11.64
N LEU A 16 -33.39 45.35 -10.58
CA LEU A 16 -34.17 46.06 -9.56
C LEU A 16 -35.41 46.86 -10.04
N MET A 17 -36.44 46.87 -9.20
CA MET A 17 -37.41 47.96 -9.10
C MET A 17 -37.63 48.32 -7.63
N ALA A 18 -37.38 49.58 -7.31
CA ALA A 18 -37.68 50.20 -6.02
C ALA A 18 -39.19 50.40 -5.87
N GLY A 19 -39.75 50.07 -4.71
CA GLY A 19 -41.12 50.38 -4.33
C GLY A 19 -41.18 50.77 -2.86
N CYS A 20 -41.41 52.06 -2.59
CA CYS A 20 -41.71 52.59 -1.27
C CYS A 20 -43.12 52.15 -0.83
N GLY A 21 -43.26 51.65 0.40
CA GLY A 21 -44.55 51.35 1.02
C GLY A 21 -44.41 51.28 2.54
N ASN A 22 -44.93 52.30 3.21
CA ASN A 22 -44.95 52.52 4.66
C ASN A 22 -45.87 51.51 5.37
N THR A 23 -45.43 50.77 6.39
CA THR A 23 -46.22 50.48 7.60
C THR A 23 -45.32 49.93 8.72
N GLU A 24 -45.56 50.41 9.93
CA GLU A 24 -44.94 50.01 11.19
C GLU A 24 -45.17 48.53 11.50
N ASP A 25 -44.11 47.81 11.87
CA ASP A 25 -44.19 46.75 12.87
C ASP A 25 -42.79 46.51 13.46
N THR A 26 -42.63 46.93 14.72
CA THR A 26 -41.36 46.81 15.45
C THR A 26 -41.29 45.41 16.05
N LYS A 27 -40.73 44.44 15.33
CA LYS A 27 -40.21 43.21 15.94
C LYS A 27 -38.74 43.40 16.27
N LYS A 28 -38.44 43.51 17.57
CA LYS A 28 -37.10 43.27 18.11
C LYS A 28 -36.77 41.79 17.90
N GLU A 29 -35.98 41.49 16.88
CA GLU A 29 -35.24 40.24 16.84
C GLU A 29 -33.92 40.44 17.60
N ASP A 30 -33.79 39.68 18.66
CA ASP A 30 -32.59 39.53 19.48
C ASP A 30 -31.55 38.78 18.62
N LYS A 31 -30.57 39.50 18.07
CA LYS A 31 -29.42 38.88 17.42
C LYS A 31 -28.51 38.36 18.53
N SER A 32 -28.72 37.10 18.88
CA SER A 32 -27.72 36.28 19.55
C SER A 32 -26.51 36.18 18.61
N GLU A 33 -25.50 37.03 18.83
CA GLU A 33 -24.15 36.81 18.31
C GLU A 33 -23.69 35.47 18.84
N THR A 34 -23.78 34.46 17.98
CA THR A 34 -23.16 33.18 18.24
C THR A 34 -21.68 33.44 17.98
N GLU A 35 -20.90 33.61 19.05
CA GLU A 35 -19.45 33.55 18.99
C GLU A 35 -19.07 32.19 18.39
N GLN A 36 -18.85 32.21 17.08
CA GLN A 36 -18.22 31.12 16.36
C GLN A 36 -16.77 31.13 16.85
N THR A 37 -16.53 30.35 17.90
CA THR A 37 -15.18 30.01 18.33
C THR A 37 -14.60 29.14 17.23
N ASP A 38 -13.92 29.77 16.27
CA ASP A 38 -12.94 29.11 15.43
C ASP A 38 -11.88 28.55 16.38
N LYS A 39 -12.10 27.34 16.89
CA LYS A 39 -11.01 26.47 17.28
C LYS A 39 -10.26 26.21 15.98
N ALA A 40 -9.23 27.00 15.73
CA ALA A 40 -8.17 26.57 14.83
C ALA A 40 -7.70 25.22 15.38
N THR A 41 -8.08 24.14 14.70
CA THR A 41 -7.43 22.84 14.87
C THR A 41 -5.98 23.10 14.55
N GLN A 42 -5.15 23.05 15.59
CA GLN A 42 -3.72 23.17 15.42
C GLN A 42 -3.28 21.85 14.79
N GLU A 43 -3.01 21.87 13.48
CA GLU A 43 -2.51 20.71 12.73
C GLU A 43 -1.37 20.04 13.52
N VAL A 44 -1.41 18.72 13.62
CA VAL A 44 -0.34 17.96 14.27
C VAL A 44 0.90 18.07 13.41
N ASP A 45 1.99 18.61 13.98
CA ASP A 45 3.29 18.57 13.32
C ASP A 45 3.79 17.12 13.26
N LEU A 46 3.83 16.56 12.06
CA LEU A 46 4.30 15.21 11.73
C LEU A 46 5.68 15.21 11.04
N SER A 47 6.40 16.33 11.02
CA SER A 47 7.66 16.44 10.26
C SER A 47 8.71 15.38 10.63
N SER A 48 8.82 15.03 11.91
CA SER A 48 9.69 13.95 12.40
C SER A 48 9.23 12.57 11.92
N GLU A 49 7.92 12.33 11.94
CA GLU A 49 7.29 11.06 11.58
C GLU A 49 7.41 10.82 10.07
N LEU A 50 7.16 11.83 9.25
CA LEU A 50 7.33 11.77 7.80
C LEU A 50 8.80 11.50 7.43
N SER A 51 9.75 12.15 8.11
CA SER A 51 11.18 11.90 7.91
C SER A 51 11.58 10.48 8.30
N ALA A 52 11.00 9.94 9.38
CA ALA A 52 11.25 8.57 9.82
C ALA A 52 10.69 7.54 8.83
N TYR A 53 9.50 7.78 8.26
CA TYR A 53 8.91 6.89 7.27
C TYR A 53 9.68 6.94 5.94
N GLN A 54 10.12 8.12 5.50
CA GLN A 54 11.01 8.23 4.35
C GLN A 54 12.31 7.44 4.55
N GLN A 55 12.94 7.55 5.73
CA GLN A 55 14.16 6.79 6.05
C GLN A 55 13.91 5.28 6.03
N PHE A 56 12.79 4.82 6.60
CA PHE A 56 12.40 3.42 6.56
C PHE A 56 12.25 2.91 5.11
N ALA A 57 11.53 3.65 4.26
CA ALA A 57 11.34 3.28 2.86
C ALA A 57 12.66 3.21 2.09
N LEU A 58 13.59 4.15 2.35
CA LEU A 58 14.92 4.11 1.75
C LEU A 58 15.71 2.88 2.18
N GLU A 59 15.64 2.50 3.46
CA GLU A 59 16.29 1.29 3.96
C GLU A 59 15.69 0.01 3.34
N GLN A 60 14.37 -0.04 3.17
CA GLN A 60 13.72 -1.13 2.45
C GLN A 60 14.18 -1.20 0.99
N MET A 61 14.25 -0.07 0.28
CA MET A 61 14.69 -0.03 -1.11
C MET A 61 16.18 -0.37 -1.28
N ASP A 62 17.03 0.00 -0.33
CA ASP A 62 18.44 -0.42 -0.31
C ASP A 62 18.55 -1.95 -0.25
N GLN A 63 17.79 -2.59 0.64
CA GLN A 63 17.78 -4.05 0.77
C GLN A 63 17.10 -4.73 -0.43
N PHE A 64 15.99 -4.17 -0.92
CA PHE A 64 15.30 -4.67 -2.11
C PHE A 64 16.24 -4.72 -3.31
N LEU A 65 16.99 -3.64 -3.58
CA LEU A 65 17.96 -3.61 -4.68
C LEU A 65 19.06 -4.66 -4.50
N LEU A 66 19.60 -4.79 -3.29
CA LEU A 66 20.65 -5.75 -2.98
C LEU A 66 20.19 -7.20 -3.20
N GLU A 67 19.03 -7.56 -2.66
CA GLU A 67 18.48 -8.91 -2.76
C GLU A 67 17.95 -9.20 -4.18
N THR A 68 17.41 -8.20 -4.89
CA THR A 68 17.07 -8.32 -6.32
C THR A 68 18.32 -8.60 -7.15
N GLU A 69 19.44 -7.91 -6.91
CA GLU A 69 20.69 -8.17 -7.60
C GLU A 69 21.18 -9.61 -7.37
N LYS A 70 21.09 -10.10 -6.12
CA LYS A 70 21.42 -11.49 -5.79
C LYS A 70 20.50 -12.49 -6.49
N PHE A 71 19.18 -12.28 -6.45
CA PHE A 71 18.19 -13.11 -7.13
C PHE A 71 18.44 -13.18 -8.64
N VAL A 72 18.61 -12.03 -9.29
CA VAL A 72 18.91 -11.92 -10.73
C VAL A 72 20.21 -12.65 -11.09
N ASN A 73 21.24 -12.55 -10.26
CA ASN A 73 22.49 -13.29 -10.48
C ASN A 73 22.28 -14.82 -10.40
N LEU A 74 21.43 -15.31 -9.50
CA LEU A 74 21.10 -16.73 -9.40
C LEU A 74 20.35 -17.22 -10.65
N VAL A 75 19.35 -16.46 -11.10
CA VAL A 75 18.63 -16.73 -12.37
C VAL A 75 19.63 -16.81 -13.54
N LYS A 76 20.49 -15.81 -13.68
CA LYS A 76 21.45 -15.71 -14.80
C LYS A 76 22.56 -16.76 -14.78
N THR A 77 22.90 -17.28 -13.60
CA THR A 77 23.88 -18.38 -13.46
C THR A 77 23.25 -19.76 -13.58
N GLY A 78 21.93 -19.84 -13.67
CA GLY A 78 21.19 -21.10 -13.81
C GLY A 78 20.97 -21.84 -12.49
N ASP A 79 21.15 -21.18 -11.35
CA ASP A 79 20.89 -21.75 -10.04
C ASP A 79 19.40 -21.64 -9.69
N ILE A 80 18.61 -22.59 -10.17
CA ILE A 80 17.15 -22.62 -9.97
C ILE A 80 16.79 -22.69 -8.49
N GLU A 81 17.42 -23.60 -7.73
CA GLU A 81 17.09 -23.78 -6.31
C GLU A 81 17.50 -22.55 -5.49
N GLY A 82 18.67 -21.96 -5.78
CA GLY A 82 19.09 -20.72 -5.18
C GLY A 82 18.14 -19.56 -5.51
N ALA A 83 17.72 -19.43 -6.78
CA ALA A 83 16.78 -18.41 -7.20
C ALA A 83 15.42 -18.55 -6.50
N LYS A 84 14.87 -19.78 -6.43
CA LYS A 84 13.62 -20.07 -5.71
C LYS A 84 13.72 -19.68 -4.23
N ALA A 85 14.82 -20.02 -3.57
CA ALA A 85 15.03 -19.68 -2.16
C ALA A 85 15.22 -18.17 -1.91
N ALA A 86 15.70 -17.41 -2.90
CA ALA A 86 15.92 -15.97 -2.79
C ALA A 86 14.69 -15.14 -3.17
N TYR A 87 13.74 -15.71 -3.91
CA TYR A 87 12.58 -15.02 -4.50
C TYR A 87 11.74 -14.28 -3.45
N ALA A 88 11.05 -15.01 -2.56
CA ALA A 88 10.13 -14.40 -1.59
C ALA A 88 10.85 -13.47 -0.58
N PRO A 89 12.03 -13.83 -0.03
CA PRO A 89 12.77 -12.91 0.83
C PRO A 89 13.16 -11.58 0.16
N ALA A 90 13.44 -11.57 -1.15
CA ALA A 90 13.72 -10.34 -1.88
C ALA A 90 12.47 -9.47 -2.01
N ARG A 91 11.33 -10.08 -2.37
CA ARG A 91 10.02 -9.41 -2.50
C ARG A 91 9.56 -8.74 -1.21
N MET A 92 9.76 -9.36 -0.05
CA MET A 92 9.34 -8.78 1.23
C MET A 92 9.82 -7.34 1.48
N TYR A 93 10.95 -6.92 0.91
CA TYR A 93 11.42 -5.54 1.03
C TYR A 93 10.61 -4.56 0.18
N PHE A 94 10.17 -4.98 -1.00
CA PHE A 94 9.26 -4.21 -1.84
C PHE A 94 7.92 -4.03 -1.14
N GLU A 95 7.32 -5.15 -0.73
CA GLU A 95 6.01 -5.28 -0.08
C GLU A 95 5.85 -4.43 1.20
N ARG A 96 6.90 -4.34 2.03
CA ARG A 96 6.88 -3.47 3.23
C ARG A 96 6.77 -1.96 2.93
N SER A 97 7.13 -1.56 1.71
CA SER A 97 7.24 -0.16 1.27
C SER A 97 6.38 0.16 0.06
N GLU A 98 5.50 -0.77 -0.31
CA GLU A 98 4.60 -0.72 -1.45
C GLU A 98 3.83 0.61 -1.58
N PRO A 99 3.31 1.25 -0.50
CA PRO A 99 2.64 2.56 -0.66
C PRO A 99 3.51 3.64 -1.30
N ILE A 100 4.83 3.57 -1.09
CA ILE A 100 5.79 4.47 -1.74
C ILE A 100 6.15 3.96 -3.14
N ALA A 101 6.23 2.65 -3.35
CA ALA A 101 6.54 2.09 -4.66
C ALA A 101 5.43 2.35 -5.69
N GLU A 102 4.16 2.18 -5.31
CA GLU A 102 2.97 2.42 -6.14
C GLU A 102 2.84 3.88 -6.59
N SER A 103 3.48 4.81 -5.88
CA SER A 103 3.54 6.23 -6.27
C SER A 103 4.23 6.43 -7.63
N PHE A 104 4.92 5.41 -8.15
CA PHE A 104 5.65 5.44 -9.43
C PHE A 104 4.95 4.70 -10.58
N GLY A 105 3.63 4.51 -10.51
CA GLY A 105 2.75 4.20 -11.64
C GLY A 105 3.26 3.05 -12.52
N ASP A 106 3.82 3.37 -13.69
CA ASP A 106 4.29 2.37 -14.68
C ASP A 106 5.46 1.49 -14.19
N LEU A 107 6.09 1.82 -13.06
CA LEU A 107 7.20 1.03 -12.53
C LEU A 107 6.73 -0.18 -11.73
N ASP A 108 5.60 -0.06 -11.05
CA ASP A 108 5.04 -1.12 -10.23
C ASP A 108 4.65 -2.35 -11.09
N PRO A 109 3.84 -2.25 -12.16
CA PRO A 109 3.53 -3.40 -13.02
C PRO A 109 4.75 -4.00 -13.74
N ARG A 110 5.86 -3.25 -13.90
CA ARG A 110 7.10 -3.79 -14.48
C ARG A 110 7.85 -4.69 -13.51
N ILE A 111 7.74 -4.42 -12.21
CA ILE A 111 8.39 -5.14 -11.12
C ILE A 111 7.48 -6.28 -10.62
N ASP A 112 6.22 -6.00 -10.36
CA ASP A 112 5.30 -6.86 -9.61
C ASP A 112 3.98 -7.16 -10.33
N GLY A 113 3.86 -6.84 -11.61
CA GLY A 113 2.64 -7.14 -12.36
C GLY A 113 2.38 -8.64 -12.50
N ARG A 114 1.24 -9.14 -12.01
CA ARG A 114 0.77 -10.51 -12.27
C ARG A 114 0.25 -10.61 -13.69
N LEU A 115 0.34 -11.80 -14.29
CA LEU A 115 -0.10 -12.00 -15.68
C LEU A 115 -1.57 -11.61 -15.89
N ALA A 116 -2.44 -11.85 -14.89
CA ALA A 116 -3.84 -11.46 -14.94
C ALA A 116 -4.01 -9.95 -15.09
N ASP A 117 -3.32 -9.14 -14.28
CA ASP A 117 -3.42 -7.68 -14.33
C ASP A 117 -2.87 -7.13 -15.65
N ILE A 118 -1.74 -7.67 -16.12
CA ILE A 118 -1.16 -7.32 -17.42
C ILE A 118 -2.16 -7.59 -18.56
N GLN A 119 -2.89 -8.70 -18.50
CA GLN A 119 -3.93 -9.03 -19.48
C GLN A 119 -5.16 -8.12 -19.39
N GLU A 120 -5.56 -7.72 -18.18
CA GLU A 120 -6.66 -6.77 -17.96
C GLU A 120 -6.34 -5.38 -18.54
N GLU A 121 -5.07 -4.98 -18.52
CA GLU A 121 -4.58 -3.78 -19.20
C GLU A 121 -4.50 -3.91 -20.74
N GLY A 122 -4.83 -5.08 -21.28
CA GLY A 122 -4.82 -5.38 -22.72
C GLY A 122 -3.43 -5.66 -23.29
N LYS A 123 -2.45 -5.97 -22.44
CA LYS A 123 -1.10 -6.41 -22.81
C LYS A 123 -1.02 -7.94 -22.84
N GLY A 124 -0.03 -8.51 -23.55
CA GLY A 124 0.20 -9.95 -23.63
C GLY A 124 1.41 -10.43 -22.82
N GLU A 125 1.68 -11.74 -22.88
CA GLU A 125 2.85 -12.36 -22.24
C GLU A 125 4.20 -11.76 -22.72
N GLU A 126 4.23 -11.19 -23.93
CA GLU A 126 5.42 -10.54 -24.51
C GLU A 126 5.76 -9.22 -23.77
N GLU A 127 4.75 -8.55 -23.24
CA GLU A 127 4.91 -7.32 -22.45
C GLU A 127 5.03 -7.59 -20.94
N TRP A 128 4.80 -8.82 -20.49
CA TRP A 128 4.96 -9.21 -19.09
C TRP A 128 6.46 -9.25 -18.71
N SER A 129 6.80 -8.78 -17.51
CA SER A 129 8.15 -8.75 -16.94
C SER A 129 8.11 -8.96 -15.42
N GLY A 130 9.21 -8.65 -14.73
CA GLY A 130 9.21 -8.58 -13.27
C GLY A 130 9.33 -9.92 -12.55
N TYR A 131 9.02 -9.90 -11.25
CA TYR A 131 9.09 -11.03 -10.34
C TYR A 131 8.18 -12.17 -10.78
N HIS A 132 6.89 -11.92 -11.01
CA HIS A 132 5.95 -13.01 -11.37
C HIS A 132 6.27 -13.71 -12.70
N LYS A 133 6.89 -13.01 -13.67
CA LYS A 133 7.36 -13.69 -14.89
C LYS A 133 8.54 -14.62 -14.62
N LEU A 134 9.41 -14.26 -13.68
CA LEU A 134 10.51 -15.11 -13.23
C LEU A 134 10.03 -16.21 -12.29
N GLU A 135 8.98 -15.96 -11.50
CA GLU A 135 8.25 -16.96 -10.72
C GLU A 135 7.73 -18.07 -11.64
N TYR A 136 6.99 -17.72 -12.71
CA TYR A 136 6.54 -18.67 -13.72
C TYR A 136 7.69 -19.50 -14.31
N ALA A 137 8.80 -18.84 -14.68
CA ALA A 137 9.97 -19.53 -15.22
C ALA A 137 10.54 -20.58 -14.25
N LEU A 138 10.61 -20.22 -12.97
CA LEU A 138 11.22 -21.04 -11.94
C LEU A 138 10.30 -22.19 -11.48
N TRP A 139 9.01 -21.93 -11.25
CA TRP A 139 8.09 -22.91 -10.68
C TRP A 139 7.33 -23.73 -11.73
N GLU A 140 6.85 -23.10 -12.79
CA GLU A 140 6.07 -23.81 -13.83
C GLU A 140 6.99 -24.42 -14.90
N GLU A 141 7.92 -23.64 -15.45
CA GLU A 141 8.83 -24.15 -16.49
C GLU A 141 10.08 -24.84 -15.95
N ASN A 142 10.39 -24.61 -14.66
CA ASN A 142 11.59 -25.10 -14.00
C ASN A 142 12.87 -24.82 -14.82
N THR A 143 13.02 -23.58 -15.27
CA THR A 143 14.14 -23.10 -16.10
C THR A 143 14.50 -21.67 -15.75
N THR A 144 15.73 -21.27 -16.11
CA THR A 144 16.12 -19.84 -16.18
C THR A 144 16.51 -19.43 -17.61
N LYS A 145 16.61 -20.40 -18.52
CA LYS A 145 17.05 -20.18 -19.90
C LYS A 145 15.98 -19.43 -20.67
N GLY A 146 16.35 -18.33 -21.31
CA GLY A 146 15.42 -17.48 -22.07
C GLY A 146 14.84 -16.34 -21.23
N TYR A 147 15.12 -16.30 -19.92
CA TYR A 147 14.64 -15.27 -18.99
C TYR A 147 15.74 -14.27 -18.59
N GLU A 148 16.93 -14.35 -19.18
CA GLU A 148 18.05 -13.46 -18.85
C GLU A 148 17.70 -11.97 -19.11
N VAL A 149 16.92 -11.70 -20.16
CA VAL A 149 16.46 -10.34 -20.48
C VAL A 149 15.44 -9.85 -19.46
N VAL A 150 14.53 -10.71 -18.99
CA VAL A 150 13.55 -10.36 -17.94
C VAL A 150 14.27 -10.08 -16.63
N ALA A 151 15.28 -10.90 -16.27
CA ALA A 151 16.08 -10.70 -15.08
C ALA A 151 16.92 -9.41 -15.13
N ASP A 152 17.51 -9.08 -16.28
CA ASP A 152 18.22 -7.81 -16.49
C ASP A 152 17.26 -6.60 -16.40
N GLN A 153 16.05 -6.74 -16.94
CA GLN A 153 15.02 -5.70 -16.87
C GLN A 153 14.56 -5.47 -15.42
N LEU A 154 14.27 -6.53 -14.66
CA LEU A 154 13.91 -6.42 -13.24
C LEU A 154 14.98 -5.68 -12.42
N LEU A 155 16.27 -5.99 -12.63
CA LEU A 155 17.34 -5.27 -11.93
C LEU A 155 17.44 -3.80 -12.35
N ALA A 156 17.12 -3.47 -13.60
CA ALA A 156 17.08 -2.09 -14.07
C ALA A 156 15.91 -1.33 -13.43
N ASP A 157 14.74 -1.95 -13.35
CA ASP A 157 13.53 -1.39 -12.75
C ASP A 157 13.72 -1.19 -11.23
N ALA A 158 14.34 -2.14 -10.52
CA ALA A 158 14.68 -1.98 -9.10
C ALA A 158 15.65 -0.81 -8.86
N LYS A 159 16.61 -0.57 -9.77
CA LYS A 159 17.51 0.60 -9.70
C LYS A 159 16.79 1.91 -9.99
N GLU A 160 15.85 1.89 -10.93
CA GLU A 160 15.00 3.04 -11.23
C GLU A 160 14.15 3.40 -10.00
N LEU A 161 13.51 2.40 -9.38
CA LEU A 161 12.70 2.57 -8.17
C LEU A 161 13.54 3.15 -7.03
N HIS A 162 14.70 2.55 -6.77
CA HIS A 162 15.63 3.02 -5.76
C HIS A 162 16.04 4.49 -5.94
N ALA A 163 16.27 4.92 -7.18
CA ALA A 163 16.61 6.30 -7.49
C ALA A 163 15.43 7.26 -7.30
N LEU A 164 14.22 6.83 -7.64
CA LEU A 164 13.00 7.64 -7.52
C LEU A 164 12.57 7.82 -6.06
N VAL A 165 12.64 6.76 -5.25
CA VAL A 165 12.28 6.80 -3.82
C VAL A 165 13.15 7.80 -3.03
N GLN A 166 14.40 8.01 -3.44
CA GLN A 166 15.26 9.06 -2.85
C GLN A 166 14.69 10.48 -2.99
N THR A 167 13.77 10.69 -3.93
CA THR A 167 13.20 11.99 -4.25
C THR A 167 11.71 12.10 -3.92
N VAL A 168 11.11 11.03 -3.41
CA VAL A 168 9.68 11.02 -3.08
C VAL A 168 9.39 11.98 -1.94
N GLU A 169 8.34 12.79 -2.08
CA GLU A 169 7.83 13.60 -1.00
C GLU A 169 6.84 12.76 -0.19
N VAL A 170 7.21 12.42 1.03
CA VAL A 170 6.34 11.69 1.95
C VAL A 170 5.37 12.68 2.61
N THR A 171 4.09 12.57 2.27
CA THR A 171 3.01 13.37 2.86
C THR A 171 2.28 12.59 3.96
N PRO A 172 1.57 13.26 4.88
CA PRO A 172 0.73 12.58 5.87
C PRO A 172 -0.31 11.65 5.23
N ASP A 173 -0.92 12.09 4.13
CA ASP A 173 -1.90 11.31 3.37
C ASP A 173 -1.28 10.03 2.80
N LEU A 174 -0.12 10.15 2.11
CA LEU A 174 0.61 9.00 1.59
C LEU A 174 0.95 7.98 2.68
N MET A 175 1.45 8.46 3.82
CA MET A 175 1.86 7.58 4.92
C MET A 175 0.66 6.90 5.58
N ILE A 176 -0.41 7.63 5.91
CA ILE A 176 -1.55 7.09 6.67
C ILE A 176 -2.43 6.22 5.78
N THR A 177 -2.76 6.69 4.58
CA THR A 177 -3.56 5.93 3.61
C THR A 177 -2.82 4.68 3.16
N GLY A 178 -1.50 4.76 2.99
CA GLY A 178 -0.66 3.60 2.67
C GLY A 178 -0.77 2.43 3.67
N ALA A 179 -0.89 2.72 4.97
CA ALA A 179 -1.10 1.66 5.98
C ALA A 179 -2.45 0.95 5.79
N VAL A 180 -3.48 1.69 5.36
CA VAL A 180 -4.82 1.15 5.12
C VAL A 180 -4.85 0.36 3.81
N ASP A 181 -4.18 0.85 2.77
CA ASP A 181 -4.12 0.18 1.47
C ASP A 181 -3.39 -1.16 1.55
N LEU A 182 -2.24 -1.22 2.24
CA LEU A 182 -1.54 -2.47 2.55
C LEU A 182 -2.46 -3.52 3.21
N LEU A 183 -3.31 -3.11 4.16
CA LEU A 183 -4.23 -4.04 4.79
C LEU A 183 -5.40 -4.43 3.91
N ASN A 184 -5.93 -3.48 3.13
CA ASN A 184 -7.01 -3.75 2.21
C ASN A 184 -6.58 -4.81 1.22
N GLU A 185 -5.40 -4.62 0.62
CA GLU A 185 -4.81 -5.57 -0.31
C GLU A 185 -4.67 -6.96 0.33
N VAL A 186 -4.05 -7.04 1.52
CA VAL A 186 -3.97 -8.31 2.27
C VAL A 186 -5.37 -8.93 2.43
N SER A 187 -6.38 -8.15 2.80
CA SER A 187 -7.73 -8.65 3.08
C SER A 187 -8.55 -9.04 1.84
N THR A 188 -8.25 -8.48 0.67
CA THR A 188 -9.06 -8.65 -0.54
C THR A 188 -8.41 -9.53 -1.60
N SER A 189 -7.09 -9.41 -1.80
CA SER A 189 -6.33 -10.14 -2.81
C SER A 189 -5.45 -11.21 -2.14
N LYS A 190 -4.37 -10.81 -1.46
CA LYS A 190 -3.28 -11.71 -1.02
C LYS A 190 -3.76 -12.85 -0.10
N ILE A 191 -4.80 -12.63 0.73
CA ILE A 191 -5.41 -13.70 1.56
C ILE A 191 -6.03 -14.84 0.74
N THR A 192 -6.26 -14.67 -0.56
CA THR A 192 -6.83 -15.71 -1.43
C THR A 192 -5.76 -16.56 -2.12
N GLY A 193 -4.49 -16.16 -2.06
CA GLY A 193 -3.38 -16.82 -2.75
C GLY A 193 -3.28 -16.46 -4.24
N GLU A 194 -3.82 -15.30 -4.63
CA GLU A 194 -3.81 -14.84 -6.02
C GLU A 194 -2.52 -14.12 -6.42
N GLU A 195 -1.64 -13.81 -5.47
CA GLU A 195 -0.40 -13.07 -5.73
C GLU A 195 0.66 -14.00 -6.31
N GLU A 196 0.91 -15.09 -5.59
CA GLU A 196 1.98 -16.05 -5.89
C GLU A 196 1.40 -17.36 -6.43
N ILE A 197 0.76 -17.29 -7.61
CA ILE A 197 -0.01 -18.41 -8.17
C ILE A 197 0.84 -19.60 -8.61
N TYR A 198 2.17 -19.47 -8.71
CA TYR A 198 3.08 -20.54 -9.09
C TYR A 198 3.95 -21.01 -7.92
N SER A 199 4.44 -20.07 -7.10
CA SER A 199 5.35 -20.33 -5.99
C SER A 199 4.62 -20.62 -4.67
N HIS A 200 3.41 -20.07 -4.53
CA HIS A 200 2.58 -20.11 -3.33
C HIS A 200 3.29 -19.55 -2.09
N THR A 201 4.11 -18.51 -2.28
CA THR A 201 4.82 -17.82 -1.18
C THR A 201 4.05 -16.64 -0.59
N ASP A 202 2.73 -16.54 -0.81
CA ASP A 202 1.89 -15.39 -0.44
C ASP A 202 1.99 -14.99 1.05
N LEU A 203 2.32 -15.92 1.94
CA LEU A 203 2.51 -15.62 3.37
C LEU A 203 3.71 -14.71 3.65
N TYR A 204 4.72 -14.69 2.77
CA TYR A 204 5.83 -13.75 2.85
C TYR A 204 5.35 -12.32 2.55
N ASP A 205 4.60 -12.16 1.47
CA ASP A 205 4.05 -10.87 1.03
C ASP A 205 3.03 -10.37 2.06
N PHE A 206 2.13 -11.24 2.51
CA PHE A 206 1.21 -10.96 3.62
C PHE A 206 1.97 -10.42 4.83
N LYS A 207 3.00 -11.13 5.32
CA LYS A 207 3.76 -10.69 6.50
C LYS A 207 4.42 -9.34 6.24
N ALA A 208 4.99 -9.14 5.06
CA ALA A 208 5.64 -7.89 4.70
C ALA A 208 4.66 -6.70 4.66
N ASN A 209 3.45 -6.86 4.12
CA ASN A 209 2.46 -5.78 4.15
C ASN A 209 1.99 -5.46 5.58
N ILE A 210 1.80 -6.48 6.43
CA ILE A 210 1.49 -6.26 7.86
C ILE A 210 2.63 -5.50 8.55
N GLU A 211 3.89 -5.86 8.30
CA GLU A 211 5.06 -5.17 8.85
C GLU A 211 5.17 -3.72 8.36
N GLY A 212 4.83 -3.45 7.10
CA GLY A 212 4.77 -2.10 6.54
C GLY A 212 3.71 -1.23 7.24
N ALA A 213 2.49 -1.75 7.38
CA ALA A 213 1.40 -1.07 8.07
C ALA A 213 1.70 -0.87 9.57
N GLU A 214 2.25 -1.88 10.25
CA GLU A 214 2.66 -1.79 11.64
C GLU A 214 3.77 -0.74 11.82
N LYS A 215 4.70 -0.64 10.86
CA LYS A 215 5.78 0.34 10.94
C LYS A 215 5.26 1.78 10.94
N ILE A 216 4.26 2.07 10.12
CA ILE A 216 3.60 3.39 10.09
C ILE A 216 2.95 3.68 11.45
N PHE A 217 2.25 2.70 12.02
CA PHE A 217 1.69 2.81 13.38
C PHE A 217 2.78 3.07 14.44
N GLU A 218 3.89 2.33 14.41
CA GLU A 218 5.01 2.54 15.33
C GLU A 218 5.57 3.97 15.27
N ILE A 219 5.75 4.49 14.06
CA ILE A 219 6.24 5.85 13.81
C ILE A 219 5.26 6.88 14.40
N LEU A 220 3.96 6.67 14.21
CA LEU A 220 2.90 7.57 14.68
C LEU A 220 2.56 7.39 16.17
N ARG A 221 3.02 6.32 16.82
CA ARG A 221 2.59 5.90 18.16
C ARG A 221 2.58 7.04 19.18
N SER A 222 3.67 7.80 19.30
CA SER A 222 3.74 8.86 20.32
C SER A 222 2.76 10.00 20.08
N LYS A 223 2.43 10.30 18.82
CA LYS A 223 1.42 11.31 18.46
C LYS A 223 0.02 10.79 18.74
N LEU A 224 -0.24 9.52 18.41
CA LEU A 224 -1.49 8.85 18.69
C LEU A 224 -1.74 8.73 20.20
N GLU A 225 -0.75 8.29 20.99
CA GLU A 225 -0.89 8.10 22.45
C GLU A 225 -1.20 9.41 23.18
N ALA A 226 -0.65 10.54 22.70
CA ALA A 226 -0.94 11.86 23.25
C ALA A 226 -2.41 12.31 23.04
N LYS A 227 -3.10 11.73 22.05
CA LYS A 227 -4.49 12.05 21.70
C LYS A 227 -5.49 10.96 22.12
N ASP A 228 -5.15 9.70 21.91
CA ASP A 228 -5.95 8.52 22.22
C ASP A 228 -5.08 7.28 22.53
N SER A 229 -4.79 7.07 23.81
CA SER A 229 -4.07 5.88 24.29
C SER A 229 -4.88 4.59 24.15
N THR A 230 -6.21 4.67 24.04
CA THR A 230 -7.07 3.50 23.87
C THR A 230 -6.94 2.96 22.45
N LEU A 231 -6.85 3.84 21.46
CA LEU A 231 -6.57 3.44 20.08
C LEU A 231 -5.22 2.73 19.99
N VAL A 232 -4.17 3.28 20.59
CA VAL A 232 -2.82 2.66 20.60
C VAL A 232 -2.88 1.25 21.20
N THR A 233 -3.55 1.09 22.36
CA THR A 233 -3.71 -0.24 22.98
C THR A 233 -4.49 -1.20 22.06
N THR A 234 -5.51 -0.70 21.37
CA THR A 234 -6.30 -1.50 20.42
C THR A 234 -5.45 -1.96 19.25
N LEU A 235 -4.68 -1.05 18.63
CA LEU A 235 -3.78 -1.37 17.53
C LEU A 235 -2.71 -2.40 17.95
N ASP A 236 -2.11 -2.24 19.13
CA ASP A 236 -1.18 -3.23 19.70
C ASP A 236 -1.77 -4.63 19.79
N GLU A 237 -2.98 -4.73 20.34
CA GLU A 237 -3.67 -6.01 20.47
C GLU A 237 -4.01 -6.64 19.11
N LYS A 238 -4.37 -5.82 18.12
CA LYS A 238 -4.75 -6.30 16.78
C LYS A 238 -3.56 -6.71 15.93
N PHE A 239 -2.49 -5.92 15.89
CA PHE A 239 -1.26 -6.32 15.19
C PHE A 239 -0.69 -7.59 15.80
N LYS A 240 -0.62 -7.66 17.14
CA LYS A 240 -0.21 -8.88 17.84
C LYS A 240 -1.07 -10.10 17.47
N ALA A 241 -2.39 -9.94 17.35
CA ALA A 241 -3.26 -11.05 16.99
C ALA A 241 -3.00 -11.57 15.56
N VAL A 242 -2.72 -10.68 14.61
CA VAL A 242 -2.34 -11.06 13.24
C VAL A 242 -0.98 -11.77 13.25
N ASP A 243 0.01 -11.22 13.95
CA ASP A 243 1.34 -11.81 14.06
C ASP A 243 1.33 -13.19 14.73
N ASP A 244 0.55 -13.37 15.80
CA ASP A 244 0.41 -14.65 16.48
C ASP A 244 -0.27 -15.70 15.57
N LEU A 245 -1.11 -15.28 14.61
CA LEU A 245 -1.68 -16.17 13.60
C LEU A 245 -0.66 -16.52 12.52
N LEU A 246 0.04 -15.53 11.96
CA LEU A 246 1.10 -15.75 10.96
C LEU A 246 2.22 -16.65 11.52
N ALA A 247 2.61 -16.46 12.78
CA ALA A 247 3.64 -17.26 13.43
C ALA A 247 3.32 -18.76 13.51
N GLN A 248 2.05 -19.16 13.42
CA GLN A 248 1.65 -20.58 13.36
C GLN A 248 2.03 -21.24 12.03
N HIS A 249 2.33 -20.43 11.02
CA HIS A 249 2.69 -20.84 9.66
C HIS A 249 4.17 -20.60 9.35
N ALA A 250 4.96 -20.18 10.34
CA ALA A 250 6.39 -19.97 10.18
C ALA A 250 7.16 -21.32 10.16
N THR A 251 8.17 -21.39 9.30
CA THR A 251 9.09 -22.53 9.21
C THR A 251 10.24 -22.38 10.20
N ALA A 252 10.93 -23.49 10.50
CA ALA A 252 12.02 -23.50 11.49
C ALA A 252 13.24 -22.66 11.10
N ASP A 253 13.41 -22.38 9.81
CA ASP A 253 14.47 -21.54 9.23
C ASP A 253 14.07 -20.06 9.11
N GLY A 254 12.90 -19.66 9.64
CA GLY A 254 12.46 -18.28 9.70
C GLY A 254 11.69 -17.79 8.47
N GLY A 255 11.26 -18.71 7.60
CA GLY A 255 10.36 -18.46 6.48
C GLY A 255 8.90 -18.79 6.81
N TYR A 256 8.09 -19.00 5.78
CA TYR A 256 6.70 -19.43 5.87
C TYR A 256 6.44 -20.67 5.01
N VAL A 257 5.46 -21.47 5.43
CA VAL A 257 4.95 -22.60 4.63
C VAL A 257 4.31 -22.11 3.33
N SER A 258 4.15 -23.01 2.36
CA SER A 258 3.37 -22.72 1.15
C SER A 258 1.93 -22.35 1.51
N TYR A 259 1.35 -21.39 0.79
CA TYR A 259 -0.06 -21.04 0.90
C TYR A 259 -0.99 -22.26 0.70
N GLU A 260 -0.56 -23.27 -0.08
CA GLU A 260 -1.30 -24.53 -0.27
C GLU A 260 -1.46 -25.35 1.03
N GLU A 261 -0.65 -25.10 2.05
CA GLU A 261 -0.79 -25.76 3.37
C GLU A 261 -1.88 -25.12 4.24
N LEU A 262 -2.41 -23.95 3.84
CA LEU A 262 -3.47 -23.29 4.57
C LEU A 262 -4.82 -23.96 4.36
N THR A 263 -5.55 -24.13 5.44
CA THR A 263 -6.95 -24.56 5.40
C THR A 263 -7.86 -23.35 5.26
N GLU A 264 -9.11 -23.57 4.86
CA GLU A 264 -10.14 -22.52 4.83
C GLU A 264 -10.33 -21.85 6.21
N ASP A 265 -10.16 -22.60 7.29
CA ASP A 265 -10.24 -22.04 8.65
C ASP A 265 -9.02 -21.16 8.96
N HIS A 266 -7.83 -21.49 8.45
CA HIS A 266 -6.63 -20.64 8.60
C HIS A 266 -6.82 -19.31 7.86
N THR A 267 -7.23 -19.36 6.59
CA THR A 267 -7.39 -18.14 5.77
C THR A 267 -8.52 -17.27 6.31
N LYS A 268 -9.63 -17.86 6.77
CA LYS A 268 -10.71 -17.12 7.46
C LYS A 268 -10.23 -16.45 8.75
N ALA A 269 -9.40 -17.12 9.55
CA ALA A 269 -8.89 -16.56 10.79
C ALA A 269 -7.96 -15.36 10.52
N LEU A 270 -7.04 -15.49 9.56
CA LEU A 270 -6.17 -14.42 9.10
C LEU A 270 -6.98 -13.24 8.55
N ALA A 271 -7.92 -13.50 7.63
CA ALA A 271 -8.81 -12.48 7.06
C ALA A 271 -9.58 -11.73 8.16
N ALA A 272 -10.14 -12.45 9.13
CA ALA A 272 -10.90 -11.85 10.21
C ALA A 272 -10.03 -11.02 11.15
N ALA A 273 -8.76 -11.37 11.34
CA ALA A 273 -7.82 -10.61 12.15
C ALA A 273 -7.38 -9.32 11.42
N VAL A 274 -7.05 -9.39 10.13
CA VAL A 274 -6.70 -8.22 9.31
C VAL A 274 -7.88 -7.25 9.18
N ASN A 275 -9.08 -7.76 8.93
CA ASN A 275 -10.28 -6.91 8.87
C ASN A 275 -10.54 -6.13 10.18
N GLN A 276 -10.09 -6.64 11.33
CA GLN A 276 -10.20 -5.94 12.61
C GLN A 276 -9.19 -4.80 12.79
N LEU A 277 -8.15 -4.71 11.96
CA LEU A 277 -7.21 -3.59 11.94
C LEU A 277 -7.71 -2.40 11.11
N GLY A 278 -8.54 -2.63 10.09
CA GLY A 278 -8.94 -1.59 9.13
C GLY A 278 -9.60 -0.37 9.77
N GLU A 279 -10.58 -0.57 10.66
CA GLU A 279 -11.24 0.54 11.36
C GLU A 279 -10.27 1.27 12.32
N PRO A 280 -9.53 0.60 13.22
CA PRO A 280 -8.51 1.28 14.03
C PRO A 280 -7.46 2.07 13.23
N LEU A 281 -6.98 1.55 12.11
CA LEU A 281 -5.98 2.26 11.30
C LEU A 281 -6.57 3.48 10.60
N SER A 282 -7.81 3.40 10.10
CA SER A 282 -8.47 4.57 9.50
C SER A 282 -8.66 5.73 10.50
N GLN A 283 -8.83 5.41 11.78
CA GLN A 283 -8.91 6.42 12.85
C GLN A 283 -7.59 7.17 13.09
N MET A 284 -6.44 6.65 12.64
CA MET A 284 -5.16 7.38 12.76
C MET A 284 -5.22 8.71 12.02
N GLY A 285 -5.76 8.72 10.79
CA GLY A 285 -5.92 9.94 10.00
C GLY A 285 -6.80 10.96 10.70
N ILE A 286 -7.98 10.52 11.15
CA ILE A 286 -8.98 11.37 11.83
C ILE A 286 -8.40 12.00 13.11
N ILE A 287 -7.59 11.26 13.86
CA ILE A 287 -7.00 11.73 15.11
C ILE A 287 -5.84 12.69 14.87
N LEU A 288 -5.10 12.51 13.77
CA LEU A 288 -3.90 13.29 13.46
C LEU A 288 -4.16 14.52 12.57
N GLU A 289 -5.36 14.66 12.01
CA GLU A 289 -5.92 15.95 11.55
C GLU A 289 -5.93 17.01 12.69
#